data_AF-A0A401I470-F1
#
_entry.id   AF-A0A401I470-F1
#
_cell.length_a   1.000
_cell.length_b   1.000
_cell.length_c   1.000
_cell.angle_alpha   90.00
_cell.angle_beta   90.00
_cell.angle_gamma   90.00
#
_symmetry.space_group_name_H-M   'P 1'
#
loop_
_entity.id
_entity.type
_entity.pdbx_description
1 polymer ?
#
loop_
_entity_poly.entity_id
_entity_poly.type
_entity_poly.pdbx_seq_one_letter_code
_entity_poly.pdbx_strand_id
1 'polypeptide(L)'
;MYEIAIIGAGPAGASAALFTAKAGKSTLVLDNNQSMTKRAWVENHYGVMETSGPDLVEIGKKQAAKFGAEIMEEHVTRLELIEDGILIHTDTGENYEAKQVIIATGIAQDVLETSGIMTRPGTEPRIKTVIDCDPQGRTSMERVWAAGTAAGMSVHTIITAGDGAKVAINVISELNGERYVDHDVLKK
;
A
#
# COMPACT_ATOMS: atom_id res chain seq x y z
N MET A 1 14.16 -11.99 2.38
CA MET A 1 13.48 -11.41 1.22
C MET A 1 11.99 -11.73 1.30
N TYR A 2 11.14 -10.70 1.30
CA TYR A 2 9.69 -10.81 1.31
C TYR A 2 9.14 -11.05 -0.10
N GLU A 3 7.94 -11.60 -0.21
CA GLU A 3 7.26 -11.64 -1.52
C GLU A 3 6.72 -10.26 -1.89
N ILE A 4 6.13 -9.56 -0.93
CA ILE A 4 5.53 -8.24 -1.14
C ILE A 4 5.90 -7.32 0.02
N ALA A 5 6.42 -6.14 -0.29
CA ALA A 5 6.52 -5.04 0.67
C ALA A 5 5.51 -3.94 0.35
N ILE A 6 4.91 -3.34 1.37
CA ILE A 6 4.00 -2.21 1.27
C ILE A 6 4.62 -1.01 1.98
N ILE A 7 4.64 0.15 1.32
CA ILE A 7 5.19 1.39 1.85
C ILE A 7 4.04 2.32 2.23
N GLY A 8 3.88 2.55 3.53
CA GLY A 8 2.78 3.29 4.14
C GLY A 8 1.64 2.37 4.59
N ALA A 9 1.13 2.59 5.79
CA ALA A 9 0.02 1.83 6.38
C ALA A 9 -1.21 2.70 6.65
N GLY A 10 -1.49 3.67 5.77
CA GLY A 10 -2.82 4.29 5.68
C GLY A 10 -3.88 3.32 5.16
N PRO A 11 -5.12 3.78 4.87
CA PRO A 11 -6.21 2.91 4.41
C PRO A 11 -5.85 2.03 3.19
N ALA A 12 -5.16 2.58 2.20
CA ALA A 12 -4.71 1.82 1.03
C ALA A 12 -3.69 0.73 1.39
N GLY A 13 -2.64 1.09 2.13
CA GLY A 13 -1.56 0.17 2.46
C GLY A 13 -1.97 -0.91 3.45
N ALA A 14 -2.75 -0.56 4.49
CA ALA A 14 -3.27 -1.55 5.43
C ALA A 14 -4.24 -2.53 4.75
N SER A 15 -5.07 -2.05 3.81
CA SER A 15 -5.93 -2.91 2.99
C SER A 15 -5.10 -3.81 2.08
N ALA A 16 -4.09 -3.27 1.39
CA ALA A 16 -3.19 -4.08 0.57
C ALA A 16 -2.50 -5.18 1.40
N ALA A 17 -1.94 -4.83 2.56
CA ALA A 17 -1.29 -5.76 3.47
C ALA A 17 -2.24 -6.86 3.99
N LEU A 18 -3.50 -6.52 4.26
CA LEU A 18 -4.53 -7.50 4.62
C LEU A 18 -4.70 -8.54 3.52
N PHE A 19 -4.89 -8.11 2.28
CA PHE A 19 -5.11 -9.03 1.15
C PHE A 19 -3.87 -9.88 0.85
N THR A 20 -2.67 -9.30 0.88
CA THR A 20 -1.44 -10.04 0.62
C THR A 20 -1.14 -11.06 1.72
N ALA A 21 -1.27 -10.67 2.99
CA ALA A 21 -1.04 -11.59 4.10
C ALA A 21 -2.10 -12.69 4.16
N LYS A 22 -3.38 -12.36 3.92
CA LYS A 22 -4.47 -13.35 3.87
C LYS A 22 -4.29 -14.36 2.72
N ALA A 23 -3.69 -13.95 1.62
CA ALA A 23 -3.29 -14.83 0.52
C ALA A 23 -2.07 -15.71 0.84
N GLY A 24 -1.54 -15.66 2.07
CA GLY A 24 -0.39 -16.42 2.52
C GLY A 24 0.95 -15.89 2.00
N LYS A 25 1.00 -14.66 1.48
CA LYS A 25 2.24 -14.05 1.00
C LYS A 25 3.07 -13.53 2.15
N SER A 26 4.39 -13.78 2.09
CA SER A 26 5.34 -13.13 2.99
C SER A 26 5.29 -11.61 2.77
N THR A 27 4.67 -10.91 3.72
CA THR A 27 4.24 -9.50 3.59
C THR A 27 4.93 -8.64 4.64
N LEU A 28 5.67 -7.62 4.18
CA LEU A 28 6.26 -6.57 5.00
C LEU A 28 5.48 -5.26 4.79
N VAL A 29 5.26 -4.50 5.85
CA VAL A 29 4.72 -3.15 5.81
C VAL A 29 5.71 -2.21 6.50
N LEU A 30 6.16 -1.18 5.78
CA LEU A 30 7.04 -0.13 6.30
C LEU A 30 6.24 1.16 6.39
N ASP A 31 5.96 1.63 7.61
CA ASP A 31 5.09 2.78 7.85
C ASP A 31 5.77 3.84 8.71
N ASN A 32 5.87 5.07 8.20
CA ASN A 32 6.41 6.20 8.97
C ASN A 32 5.40 6.81 9.96
N ASN A 33 4.24 6.19 10.11
CA ASN A 33 3.20 6.58 11.05
C ASN A 33 2.65 8.01 10.83
N GLN A 34 2.80 8.60 9.63
CA GLN A 34 2.36 9.97 9.30
C GLN A 34 1.07 10.07 8.48
N SER A 35 0.26 9.00 8.44
CA SER A 35 -1.01 9.01 7.69
C SER A 35 -1.89 10.20 8.03
N MET A 36 -2.32 10.96 7.01
CA MET A 36 -3.25 12.08 7.17
C MET A 36 -4.62 11.66 7.71
N THR A 37 -4.99 10.38 7.56
CA THR A 37 -6.22 9.81 8.12
C THR A 37 -6.27 9.93 9.63
N LYS A 38 -5.14 10.06 10.33
CA LYS A 38 -5.10 10.22 11.80
C LYS A 38 -5.86 11.43 12.35
N ARG A 39 -6.25 12.39 11.51
CA ARG A 39 -7.00 13.59 11.91
C ARG A 39 -8.48 13.55 11.50
N ALA A 40 -8.94 12.45 10.94
CA ALA A 40 -10.30 12.33 10.40
C ALA A 40 -11.30 11.83 11.45
N TRP A 41 -12.55 12.30 11.31
CA TRP A 41 -13.74 11.59 11.76
C TRP A 41 -14.43 11.02 10.51
N VAL A 42 -14.85 9.75 10.55
CA VAL A 42 -15.27 9.00 9.36
C VAL A 42 -16.69 8.51 9.54
N GLU A 43 -17.62 9.06 8.76
CA GLU A 43 -19.04 8.66 8.69
C GLU A 43 -19.44 8.18 7.28
N ASN A 44 -18.48 8.18 6.35
CA ASN A 44 -18.67 7.89 4.93
C ASN A 44 -17.90 6.64 4.47
N HIS A 45 -17.64 5.71 5.38
CA HIS A 45 -17.02 4.43 5.06
C HIS A 45 -18.10 3.35 5.04
N TYR A 46 -18.47 2.88 3.85
CA TYR A 46 -19.60 1.96 3.67
C TYR A 46 -19.46 0.70 4.56
N GLY A 47 -20.51 0.38 5.31
CA GLY A 47 -20.52 -0.72 6.28
C GLY A 47 -20.00 -0.34 7.68
N VAL A 48 -19.53 0.89 7.89
CA VAL A 48 -19.13 1.43 9.19
C VAL A 48 -20.01 2.64 9.51
N MET A 49 -20.68 2.64 10.66
CA MET A 49 -21.57 3.73 11.07
C MET A 49 -20.80 5.04 11.28
N GLU A 50 -19.82 5.00 12.17
CA GLU A 50 -18.87 6.08 12.41
C GLU A 50 -17.60 5.51 13.04
N THR A 51 -16.46 6.15 12.82
CA THR A 51 -15.19 5.78 13.47
C THR A 51 -14.20 6.94 13.41
N SER A 52 -13.20 6.93 14.30
CA SER A 52 -12.07 7.82 14.18
C SER A 52 -11.10 7.30 13.11
N GLY A 53 -10.43 8.20 12.41
CA GLY A 53 -9.42 7.82 11.42
C GLY A 53 -8.23 7.03 12.01
N PRO A 54 -7.71 7.35 13.22
CA PRO A 54 -6.75 6.50 13.92
C PRO A 54 -7.25 5.08 14.14
N ASP A 55 -8.48 4.90 14.64
CA ASP A 55 -9.05 3.57 14.90
C ASP A 55 -9.20 2.77 13.60
N LEU A 56 -9.66 3.42 12.53
CA LEU A 56 -9.77 2.78 11.21
C LEU A 56 -8.43 2.23 10.71
N VAL A 57 -7.36 3.05 10.81
CA VAL A 57 -6.01 2.64 10.40
C VAL A 57 -5.50 1.50 11.27
N GLU A 58 -5.68 1.61 12.59
CA GLU A 58 -5.22 0.62 13.54
C GLU A 58 -5.94 -0.73 13.39
N ILE A 59 -7.24 -0.72 13.12
CA ILE A 59 -8.01 -1.92 12.80
C ILE A 59 -7.45 -2.60 11.54
N GLY A 60 -7.18 -1.83 10.47
CA GLY A 60 -6.60 -2.36 9.24
C GLY A 60 -5.24 -3.02 9.47
N LYS A 61 -4.35 -2.37 10.23
CA LYS A 61 -3.05 -2.93 10.64
C LYS A 61 -3.21 -4.25 11.41
N LYS A 62 -4.11 -4.29 12.39
CA LYS A 62 -4.41 -5.51 13.18
C LYS A 62 -4.99 -6.64 12.32
N GLN A 63 -5.83 -6.32 11.34
CA GLN A 63 -6.35 -7.31 10.40
C GLN A 63 -5.22 -7.93 9.56
N ALA A 64 -4.31 -7.10 9.03
CA ALA A 64 -3.15 -7.60 8.29
C ALA A 64 -2.22 -8.46 9.17
N ALA A 65 -1.88 -7.97 10.36
CA ALA A 65 -1.04 -8.69 11.31
C ALA A 65 -1.64 -10.03 11.76
N LYS A 66 -2.97 -10.11 11.90
CA LYS A 66 -3.69 -11.37 12.19
C LYS A 66 -3.42 -12.46 11.14
N PHE A 67 -3.16 -12.09 9.89
CA PHE A 67 -2.84 -13.02 8.81
C PHE A 67 -1.32 -13.14 8.55
N GLY A 68 -0.48 -12.54 9.41
CA GLY A 68 0.98 -12.71 9.35
C GLY A 68 1.74 -11.59 8.64
N ALA A 69 1.11 -10.44 8.36
CA ALA A 69 1.87 -9.27 7.92
C ALA A 69 2.81 -8.76 9.03
N GLU A 70 4.07 -8.53 8.70
CA GLU A 70 5.03 -7.88 9.58
C GLU A 70 4.97 -6.37 9.34
N ILE A 71 4.82 -5.59 10.41
CA ILE A 71 4.66 -4.13 10.33
C ILE A 71 5.79 -3.49 11.12
N MET A 72 6.64 -2.71 10.44
CA MET A 72 7.76 -1.99 11.02
C MET A 72 7.53 -0.48 10.88
N GLU A 73 7.86 0.26 11.93
CA GLU A 73 7.84 1.71 11.89
C GLU A 73 9.14 2.22 11.26
N GLU A 74 9.10 2.45 9.94
CA GLU A 74 10.26 2.79 9.12
C GLU A 74 9.88 3.85 8.09
N HIS A 75 10.82 4.74 7.77
CA HIS A 75 10.65 5.70 6.69
C HIS A 75 11.49 5.30 5.49
N VAL A 76 10.82 4.83 4.43
CA VAL A 76 11.48 4.44 3.18
C VAL A 76 11.88 5.67 2.38
N THR A 77 13.16 5.73 2.01
CA THR A 77 13.76 6.88 1.31
C THR A 77 14.07 6.59 -0.15
N ARG A 78 14.31 5.32 -0.52
CA ARG A 78 14.67 4.92 -1.90
C ARG A 78 14.31 3.47 -2.19
N LEU A 79 13.92 3.22 -3.42
CA LEU A 79 13.75 1.90 -4.03
C LEU A 79 14.77 1.73 -5.15
N GLU A 80 15.31 0.52 -5.23
CA GLU A 80 16.33 0.16 -6.21
C GLU A 80 16.02 -1.21 -6.78
N LEU A 81 15.85 -1.28 -8.10
CA LEU A 81 15.67 -2.55 -8.81
C LEU A 81 16.98 -3.34 -8.75
N ILE A 82 16.89 -4.56 -8.25
CA ILE A 82 17.98 -5.55 -8.19
C ILE A 82 17.58 -6.79 -8.99
N GLU A 83 18.50 -7.73 -9.20
CA GLU A 83 18.29 -8.90 -10.05
C GLU A 83 17.02 -9.70 -9.71
N ASP A 84 16.77 -9.94 -8.41
CA ASP A 84 15.67 -10.79 -7.94
C ASP A 84 14.48 -10.01 -7.32
N GLY A 85 14.49 -8.68 -7.34
CA GLY A 85 13.47 -7.88 -6.67
C GLY A 85 13.80 -6.40 -6.52
N ILE A 86 13.36 -5.82 -5.41
CA ILE A 86 13.57 -4.43 -5.03
C ILE A 86 14.31 -4.38 -3.70
N LEU A 87 15.42 -3.65 -3.67
CA LEU A 87 16.08 -3.22 -2.45
C LEU A 87 15.40 -1.94 -1.96
N ILE A 88 15.01 -1.95 -0.68
CA ILE A 88 14.24 -0.90 -0.02
C ILE A 88 15.14 -0.28 1.03
N HIS A 89 15.51 0.98 0.80
CA HIS A 89 16.37 1.75 1.69
C HIS A 89 15.52 2.58 2.65
N THR A 90 15.87 2.57 3.93
CA THR A 90 15.23 3.37 4.97
C THR A 90 16.14 4.51 5.45
N ASP A 91 15.61 5.44 6.23
CA ASP A 91 16.38 6.51 6.86
C ASP A 91 17.21 6.03 8.06
N THR A 92 16.87 4.89 8.65
CA THR A 92 17.62 4.26 9.75
C THR A 92 18.88 3.53 9.26
N GLY A 93 18.97 3.26 7.95
CA GLY A 93 20.04 2.50 7.33
C GLY A 93 19.81 0.98 7.33
N GLU A 94 18.71 0.51 7.91
CA GLU A 94 18.26 -0.87 7.73
C GLU A 94 17.64 -1.05 6.35
N ASN A 95 18.09 -2.05 5.60
CA ASN A 95 17.60 -2.33 4.26
C ASN A 95 16.77 -3.59 4.23
N TYR A 96 15.72 -3.56 3.41
CA TYR A 96 14.80 -4.67 3.22
C TYR A 96 14.77 -5.07 1.74
N GLU A 97 14.43 -6.32 1.47
CA GLU A 97 14.31 -6.82 0.10
C GLU A 97 12.95 -7.48 -0.11
N ALA A 98 12.29 -7.15 -1.22
CA ALA A 98 11.03 -7.77 -1.61
C ALA A 98 10.96 -8.04 -3.12
N LYS A 99 10.24 -9.09 -3.54
CA LYS A 99 10.05 -9.39 -4.97
C LYS A 99 9.18 -8.36 -5.68
N GLN A 100 8.22 -7.78 -4.96
CA GLN A 100 7.24 -6.79 -5.43
C GLN A 100 7.05 -5.72 -4.33
N VAL A 101 6.82 -4.47 -4.74
CA VAL A 101 6.59 -3.33 -3.82
C VAL A 101 5.30 -2.61 -4.19
N ILE A 102 4.46 -2.30 -3.20
CA ILE A 102 3.28 -1.44 -3.34
C ILE A 102 3.51 -0.13 -2.60
N ILE A 103 3.56 0.98 -3.33
CA ILE A 103 3.66 2.33 -2.78
C ILE A 103 2.25 2.83 -2.44
N ALA A 104 1.99 3.00 -1.14
CA ALA A 104 0.74 3.49 -0.57
C ALA A 104 0.99 4.69 0.37
N THR A 105 1.95 5.53 0.03
CA THR A 105 2.48 6.65 0.84
C THR A 105 1.55 7.85 0.97
N GLY A 106 0.34 7.78 0.43
CA GLY A 106 -0.62 8.88 0.43
C GLY A 106 -0.12 10.06 -0.41
N ILE A 107 0.28 11.15 0.23
CA ILE A 107 0.80 12.36 -0.43
C ILE A 107 2.31 12.51 -0.33
N ALA A 108 3.01 11.62 0.38
CA ALA A 108 4.46 11.68 0.52
C ALA A 108 5.14 11.24 -0.80
N GLN A 109 6.15 12.00 -1.23
CA GLN A 109 6.77 11.91 -2.57
C GLN A 109 8.28 11.67 -2.52
N ASP A 110 8.89 11.76 -1.33
CA ASP A 110 10.34 11.65 -1.07
C ASP A 110 10.95 10.37 -1.67
N VAL A 111 10.27 9.23 -1.50
CA VAL A 111 10.69 7.96 -2.10
C VAL A 111 10.67 7.98 -3.64
N LEU A 112 9.81 8.78 -4.27
CA LEU A 112 9.58 8.71 -5.73
C LEU A 112 10.74 9.29 -6.53
N GLU A 113 11.17 10.50 -6.17
CA GLU A 113 12.25 11.22 -6.87
C GLU A 113 13.57 10.43 -6.74
N THR A 114 13.90 10.01 -5.52
CA THR A 114 15.12 9.26 -5.22
C THR A 114 15.15 7.88 -5.90
N SER A 115 13.97 7.31 -6.19
CA SER A 115 13.83 6.04 -6.91
C SER A 115 13.73 6.20 -8.43
N GLY A 116 13.60 7.41 -8.97
CA GLY A 116 13.38 7.62 -10.40
C GLY A 116 12.02 7.13 -10.91
N ILE A 117 11.00 7.08 -10.05
CA ILE A 117 9.65 6.68 -10.42
C ILE A 117 8.95 7.87 -11.11
N MET A 118 8.37 7.62 -12.28
CA MET A 118 7.66 8.65 -13.04
C MET A 118 6.41 9.13 -12.29
N THR A 119 6.14 10.43 -12.43
CA THR A 119 5.00 11.09 -11.83
C THR A 119 4.22 11.89 -12.86
N ARG A 120 2.98 12.19 -12.54
CA ARG A 120 2.07 13.02 -13.35
C ARG A 120 1.31 14.00 -12.46
N PRO A 121 0.71 15.06 -13.03
CA PRO A 121 -0.14 15.96 -12.26
C PRO A 121 -1.30 15.23 -11.58
N GLY A 122 -1.53 15.54 -10.30
CA GLY A 122 -2.67 15.07 -9.55
C GLY A 122 -3.95 15.85 -9.88
N THR A 123 -5.10 15.25 -9.59
CA THR A 123 -6.42 15.84 -9.86
C THR A 123 -7.11 16.38 -8.60
N GLU A 124 -6.58 16.07 -7.42
CA GLU A 124 -7.12 16.49 -6.13
C GLU A 124 -6.62 17.92 -5.78
N PRO A 125 -7.46 18.81 -5.20
CA PRO A 125 -7.14 20.24 -5.08
C PRO A 125 -5.82 20.57 -4.37
N ARG A 126 -5.32 19.68 -3.51
CA ARG A 126 -4.11 19.87 -2.70
C ARG A 126 -3.00 18.87 -3.02
N ILE A 127 -3.17 18.05 -4.05
CA ILE A 127 -2.22 17.01 -4.43
C ILE A 127 -1.75 17.31 -5.84
N LYS A 128 -0.57 17.94 -5.92
CA LYS A 128 -0.01 18.41 -7.19
C LYS A 128 0.53 17.28 -8.05
N THR A 129 1.06 16.24 -7.41
CA THR A 129 1.81 15.18 -8.06
C THR A 129 1.36 13.84 -7.51
N VAL A 130 1.19 12.87 -8.41
CA VAL A 130 0.87 11.48 -8.12
C VAL A 130 1.74 10.59 -9.00
N ILE A 131 1.88 9.32 -8.64
CA ILE A 131 2.63 8.34 -9.42
C ILE A 131 1.94 8.15 -10.77
N ASP A 132 2.73 8.14 -11.84
CA ASP A 132 2.24 7.74 -13.15
C ASP A 132 2.17 6.21 -13.19
N CYS A 133 0.95 5.69 -13.10
CA CYS A 133 0.68 4.26 -13.10
C CYS A 133 -0.51 3.93 -13.99
N ASP A 134 -0.52 2.69 -14.50
CA ASP A 134 -1.65 2.17 -15.26
C ASP A 134 -2.88 1.91 -14.34
N PRO A 135 -4.07 1.59 -14.90
CA PRO A 135 -5.26 1.32 -14.08
C PRO A 135 -5.15 0.11 -13.15
N GLN A 136 -4.19 -0.78 -13.38
CA GLN A 136 -3.89 -1.94 -12.55
C GLN A 136 -2.96 -1.58 -11.38
N GLY A 137 -2.28 -0.44 -11.45
CA GLY A 137 -1.37 0.10 -10.44
C GLY A 137 0.10 -0.02 -10.81
N ARG A 138 0.48 -0.49 -12.02
CA ARG A 138 1.89 -0.65 -12.39
C ARG A 138 2.55 0.69 -12.64
N THR A 139 3.73 0.91 -12.08
CA THR A 139 4.50 2.15 -12.25
C THR A 139 5.52 2.04 -13.38
N SER A 140 6.33 3.08 -13.59
CA SER A 140 7.47 3.06 -14.52
C SER A 140 8.63 2.18 -14.07
N MET A 141 8.69 1.77 -12.80
CA MET A 141 9.70 0.86 -12.27
C MET A 141 9.14 -0.56 -12.23
N GLU A 142 9.87 -1.51 -12.82
CA GLU A 142 9.50 -2.93 -12.77
C GLU A 142 9.31 -3.37 -11.31
N ARG A 143 8.32 -4.23 -11.06
CA ARG A 143 7.96 -4.77 -9.73
C ARG A 143 7.50 -3.75 -8.70
N VAL A 144 7.30 -2.49 -9.10
CA VAL A 144 6.77 -1.44 -8.24
C VAL A 144 5.40 -1.02 -8.72
N TRP A 145 4.48 -1.00 -7.76
CA TRP A 145 3.07 -0.70 -7.91
C TRP A 145 2.69 0.51 -7.07
N ALA A 146 1.62 1.20 -7.43
CA ALA A 146 1.07 2.33 -6.70
C ALA A 146 -0.39 2.07 -6.33
N ALA A 147 -0.79 2.50 -5.13
CA ALA A 147 -2.16 2.39 -4.66
C ALA A 147 -2.65 3.63 -3.90
N GLY A 148 -3.96 3.81 -3.91
CA GLY A 148 -4.65 4.87 -3.18
C GLY A 148 -4.30 6.26 -3.71
N THR A 149 -4.19 7.22 -2.78
CA THR A 149 -3.93 8.62 -3.13
C THR A 149 -2.62 8.81 -3.90
N ALA A 150 -1.59 7.99 -3.60
CA ALA A 150 -0.32 8.04 -4.32
C ALA A 150 -0.48 7.67 -5.81
N ALA A 151 -1.46 6.82 -6.15
CA ALA A 151 -1.84 6.45 -7.51
C ALA A 151 -2.86 7.41 -8.16
N GLY A 152 -3.21 8.51 -7.47
CA GLY A 152 -4.20 9.47 -7.94
C GLY A 152 -5.65 9.08 -7.71
N MET A 153 -5.92 8.14 -6.80
CA MET A 153 -7.28 7.90 -6.33
C MET A 153 -7.79 9.06 -5.48
N SER A 154 -9.11 9.27 -5.50
CA SER A 154 -9.71 10.33 -4.69
C SER A 154 -9.46 10.10 -3.20
N VAL A 155 -9.26 11.20 -2.45
CA VAL A 155 -8.87 11.19 -1.04
C VAL A 155 -10.06 10.86 -0.12
N HIS A 156 -10.49 9.61 -0.18
CA HIS A 156 -11.54 9.04 0.68
C HIS A 156 -11.08 7.69 1.20
N THR A 157 -11.31 7.40 2.48
CA THR A 157 -10.80 6.19 3.13
C THR A 157 -11.32 4.92 2.46
N ILE A 158 -12.59 4.89 2.07
CA ILE A 158 -13.20 3.74 1.37
C ILE A 158 -12.63 3.55 -0.05
N ILE A 159 -12.40 4.63 -0.79
CA ILE A 159 -11.86 4.57 -2.16
C ILE A 159 -10.42 4.07 -2.11
N THR A 160 -9.60 4.67 -1.26
CA THR A 160 -8.18 4.32 -1.12
C THR A 160 -7.99 2.90 -0.55
N ALA A 161 -8.82 2.47 0.40
CA ALA A 161 -8.80 1.09 0.89
C ALA A 161 -9.19 0.08 -0.20
N GLY A 162 -10.24 0.38 -0.98
CA GLY A 162 -10.66 -0.47 -2.10
C GLY A 162 -9.60 -0.56 -3.20
N ASP A 163 -8.94 0.54 -3.53
CA ASP A 163 -7.85 0.55 -4.50
C ASP A 163 -6.62 -0.22 -3.99
N GLY A 164 -6.27 -0.09 -2.71
CA GLY A 164 -5.24 -0.92 -2.07
C GLY A 164 -5.50 -2.42 -2.20
N ALA A 165 -6.74 -2.85 -1.93
CA ALA A 165 -7.14 -4.24 -2.13
C ALA A 165 -7.05 -4.68 -3.61
N LYS A 166 -7.53 -3.83 -4.53
CA LYS A 166 -7.46 -4.09 -5.98
C LYS A 166 -6.02 -4.30 -6.44
N VAL A 167 -5.10 -3.41 -6.05
CA VAL A 167 -3.68 -3.49 -6.43
C VAL A 167 -3.04 -4.73 -5.81
N ALA A 168 -3.30 -5.02 -4.53
CA ALA A 168 -2.82 -6.25 -3.90
C ALA A 168 -3.27 -7.51 -4.66
N ILE A 169 -4.54 -7.62 -5.05
CA ILE A 169 -5.05 -8.74 -5.85
C ILE A 169 -4.32 -8.85 -7.20
N ASN A 170 -4.02 -7.73 -7.85
CA ASN A 170 -3.27 -7.73 -9.11
C ASN A 170 -1.83 -8.24 -8.92
N VAL A 171 -1.13 -7.79 -7.86
CA VAL A 171 0.22 -8.24 -7.52
C VAL A 171 0.23 -9.73 -7.20
N ILE A 172 -0.72 -10.21 -6.38
CA ILE A 172 -0.84 -11.64 -6.04
C ILE A 172 -1.10 -12.46 -7.30
N SER A 173 -1.98 -11.98 -8.19
CA SER A 173 -2.29 -12.66 -9.44
C SER A 173 -1.07 -12.78 -10.34
N GLU A 174 -0.26 -11.73 -10.43
CA GLU A 174 0.99 -11.75 -11.19
C GLU A 174 2.00 -12.74 -10.59
N LEU A 175 2.18 -12.73 -9.27
CA LEU A 175 3.08 -13.67 -8.58
C LEU A 175 2.64 -15.12 -8.71
N ASN A 176 1.33 -15.38 -8.73
CA ASN A 176 0.78 -16.73 -8.87
C ASN A 176 0.75 -17.23 -10.33
N GLY A 177 0.85 -16.33 -11.31
CA GLY A 177 0.68 -16.65 -12.73
C GLY A 177 -0.78 -16.87 -13.15
N GLU A 178 -1.74 -16.64 -12.26
CA GLU A 178 -3.18 -16.77 -12.52
C GLU A 178 -4.00 -15.80 -11.66
N ARG A 179 -5.26 -15.56 -12.02
CA ARG A 179 -6.12 -14.62 -11.29
C ARG A 179 -6.39 -15.11 -9.87
N TYR A 180 -6.04 -14.29 -8.88
CA TYR A 180 -6.40 -14.50 -7.49
C TYR A 180 -7.80 -13.97 -7.18
N VAL A 181 -8.54 -14.73 -6.36
CA VAL A 181 -9.84 -14.36 -5.78
C VAL A 181 -9.84 -14.78 -4.32
N ASP A 182 -10.47 -13.97 -3.47
CA ASP A 182 -10.51 -14.19 -2.03
C ASP A 182 -11.95 -14.13 -1.52
N HIS A 183 -12.62 -15.29 -1.43
CA HIS A 183 -13.99 -15.42 -0.97
C HIS A 183 -14.07 -16.43 0.17
N ASP A 184 -14.46 -15.96 1.36
CA ASP A 184 -14.82 -16.82 2.48
C ASP A 184 -16.31 -17.16 2.45
N VAL A 185 -16.66 -18.34 2.94
CA VAL A 185 -18.05 -18.72 3.21
C VAL A 185 -18.40 -18.44 4.67
N LEU A 186 -19.67 -18.12 4.93
CA LEU A 186 -20.17 -17.92 6.29
C LEU A 186 -19.89 -19.18 7.13
N LYS A 187 -19.21 -19.00 8.27
CA LYS A 187 -19.04 -20.09 9.24
C LYS A 187 -20.41 -20.43 9.82
N LYS A 188 -20.83 -21.68 9.68
CA LYS A 188 -22.04 -22.22 10.29
C LYS A 188 -21.89 -22.35 11.80
#